data_AF-A0A0E0Q7X8-F1
#
_entry.id   AF-A0A0E0Q7X8-F1
#
_cell.length_a   1.000
_cell.length_b   1.000
_cell.length_c   1.000
_cell.angle_alpha   90.00
_cell.angle_beta   90.00
_cell.angle_gamma   90.00
#
_symmetry.space_group_name_H-M   'P 1'
#
loop_
_entity.id
_entity.type
_entity.pdbx_description
1 polymer ?
#
loop_
_entity_poly.entity_id
_entity_poly.type
_entity_poly.pdbx_seq_one_letter_code
_entity_poly.pdbx_strand_id
1 'polypeptide(L)' 'MKGLLAWVKSNLIKERPEMFLKGDSVYFLRFTTRPGVLVLINDCDWELCGGLDAELEEKDVVVFISTLHGG' A
#
# COMPACT_ATOMS: atom_id res chain seq x y z
N MET A 1 -1.45 -1.12 -9.05
CA MET A 1 -1.23 -1.09 -7.58
C MET A 1 -2.39 -1.61 -6.69
N LYS A 2 -3.66 -1.21 -6.91
CA LYS A 2 -4.81 -1.58 -6.04
C LYS A 2 -4.94 -3.09 -5.71
N GLY A 3 -4.76 -3.96 -6.71
CA GLY A 3 -4.82 -5.41 -6.52
C GLY A 3 -3.72 -5.95 -5.59
N LEU A 4 -2.49 -5.43 -5.72
CA LEU A 4 -1.36 -5.80 -4.86
C LEU A 4 -1.65 -5.42 -3.40
N LEU A 5 -2.13 -4.20 -3.16
CA LEU A 5 -2.48 -3.74 -1.80
C LEU A 5 -3.52 -4.65 -1.13
N ALA A 6 -4.59 -5.00 -1.86
CA ALA A 6 -5.63 -5.90 -1.37
C ALA A 6 -5.10 -7.32 -1.10
N TRP A 7 -4.21 -7.81 -1.96
CA TRP A 7 -3.57 -9.12 -1.79
C TRP A 7 -2.63 -9.13 -0.57
N VAL A 8 -1.78 -8.11 -0.41
CA VAL A 8 -0.87 -7.99 0.75
C VAL A 8 -1.66 -7.93 2.06
N LYS A 9 -2.72 -7.11 2.13
CA LYS A 9 -3.61 -7.05 3.31
C LYS A 9 -4.18 -8.42 3.67
N SER A 10 -4.63 -9.18 2.67
CA SER A 10 -5.31 -10.46 2.88
C SER A 10 -4.38 -11.65 3.13
N ASN A 11 -3.12 -11.58 2.67
CA ASN A 11 -2.22 -12.75 2.64
C ASN A 11 -0.95 -12.59 3.49
N LEU A 12 -0.41 -11.37 3.63
CA LEU A 12 0.88 -11.14 4.30
C LEU A 12 0.73 -10.47 5.67
N ILE A 13 -0.25 -9.57 5.82
CA ILE A 13 -0.46 -8.86 7.09
C ILE A 13 -1.24 -9.74 8.07
N LYS A 14 -0.54 -10.29 9.07
CA LYS A 14 -1.13 -11.15 10.11
C LYS A 14 -1.69 -10.37 11.29
N GLU A 15 -1.06 -9.24 11.60
CA GLU A 15 -1.41 -8.43 12.77
C GLU A 15 -1.97 -7.08 12.32
N ARG A 16 -3.16 -6.75 12.83
CA ARG A 16 -3.84 -5.46 12.62
C ARG A 16 -3.87 -5.00 11.14
N PRO A 17 -4.47 -5.78 10.21
CA PRO A 17 -4.58 -5.43 8.79
C PRO A 17 -5.27 -4.07 8.53
N GLU A 18 -6.08 -3.59 9.46
CA GLU A 18 -6.69 -2.27 9.48
C GLU A 18 -5.69 -1.11 9.69
N MET A 19 -4.46 -1.39 10.14
CA MET A 19 -3.38 -0.39 10.21
C MET A 19 -2.66 -0.22 8.89
N PHE A 20 -2.71 -1.21 7.99
CA PHE A 20 -2.06 -1.16 6.69
C PHE A 20 -2.89 -0.37 5.66
N LEU A 21 -4.18 -0.68 5.55
CA LEU A 21 -5.12 0.01 4.65
C LEU A 21 -6.31 0.56 5.44
N LYS A 22 -6.66 1.83 5.19
CA LYS A 22 -7.83 2.47 5.80
C LYS A 22 -9.03 2.34 4.86
N GLY A 23 -10.04 1.59 5.27
CA GLY A 23 -11.31 1.40 4.53
C GLY A 23 -11.52 -0.05 4.10
N ASP A 24 -12.68 -0.61 4.42
CA ASP A 24 -13.06 -2.00 4.10
C ASP A 24 -13.93 -2.11 2.84
N SER A 25 -14.11 -1.01 2.11
CA SER A 25 -15.06 -0.96 1.02
C SER A 25 -14.33 -0.92 -0.32
N VAL A 26 -14.57 -1.96 -1.12
CA VAL A 26 -14.22 -2.08 -2.54
C VAL A 26 -14.82 -0.91 -3.38
N TYR A 27 -15.65 -0.06 -2.78
CA TYR A 27 -16.19 1.16 -3.36
C TYR A 27 -15.24 2.36 -3.21
N PHE A 28 -14.23 2.37 -4.08
CA PHE A 28 -13.68 3.49 -4.88
C PHE A 28 -13.48 4.92 -4.36
N LEU A 29 -13.91 5.37 -3.18
CA LEU A 29 -13.76 6.79 -2.82
C LEU A 29 -12.51 7.15 -2.00
N ARG A 30 -11.91 6.22 -1.25
CA ARG A 30 -10.64 6.46 -0.51
C ARG A 30 -9.86 5.17 -0.28
N PHE A 31 -9.42 4.51 -1.34
CA PHE A 31 -8.37 3.48 -1.21
C PHE A 31 -7.07 4.21 -0.91
N THR A 32 -6.64 4.35 0.33
CA THR A 32 -5.34 4.96 0.64
C THR A 32 -4.60 4.09 1.64
N THR A 33 -3.28 4.06 1.53
CA THR A 33 -2.45 3.64 2.66
C THR A 33 -2.76 4.55 3.85
N ARG A 34 -2.76 3.98 5.06
CA ARG A 34 -2.98 4.79 6.27
C ARG A 34 -1.83 5.81 6.38
N PRO A 35 -2.10 7.04 6.84
CA PRO A 35 -1.03 7.98 7.18
C PRO A 35 0.00 7.29 8.07
N GLY A 36 1.26 7.32 7.66
CA GLY A 36 2.35 6.59 8.32
C GLY A 36 2.75 5.26 7.69
N VAL A 37 2.27 4.95 6.48
CA VAL A 37 2.84 3.93 5.62
C VAL A 37 3.33 4.60 4.33
N LEU A 38 4.64 4.58 4.10
CA LEU A 38 5.28 5.00 2.86
C LEU A 38 5.36 3.82 1.90
N VAL A 39 5.22 4.12 0.61
CA VAL A 39 5.25 3.13 -0.46
C VAL A 39 6.26 3.58 -1.50
N LEU A 40 7.21 2.71 -1.82
CA LEU A 40 8.20 2.93 -2.87
C LEU A 40 8.04 1.89 -3.98
N ILE A 41 8.22 2.33 -5.22
CA ILE A 41 8.33 1.46 -6.40
C ILE A 41 9.72 1.71 -6.98
N ASN A 42 10.57 0.69 -6.97
CA ASN A 42 11.98 0.79 -7.41
C ASN A 42 12.72 1.96 -6.75
N ASP A 43 12.62 2.05 -5.42
CA ASP A 43 13.19 3.11 -4.57
C ASP A 43 12.68 4.54 -4.86
N CYS A 44 11.68 4.69 -5.74
CA CYS A 44 11.03 5.95 -6.04
C CYS A 44 9.71 6.10 -5.26
N ASP A 45 9.37 7.32 -4.86
CA ASP A 45 8.08 7.61 -4.23
C ASP A 45 6.94 7.26 -5.20
N TRP A 46 6.04 6.38 -4.77
CA TRP A 46 4.94 5.91 -5.60
C TRP A 46 4.01 7.03 -6.09
N GLU A 47 3.93 8.18 -5.41
CA GLU A 47 3.09 9.31 -5.83
C GLU A 47 3.59 9.87 -7.17
N LEU A 48 4.90 9.81 -7.43
CA LEU A 48 5.52 10.17 -8.70
C LEU A 48 5.30 9.09 -9.78
N CYS A 49 5.02 7.85 -9.37
CA CYS A 49 4.74 6.71 -10.25
C CYS A 49 3.23 6.54 -10.54
N GLY A 50 2.37 7.46 -10.11
CA GLY A 50 0.91 7.39 -10.30
C GLY A 50 0.13 6.79 -9.12
N GLY A 51 0.80 6.51 -8.00
CA GLY A 51 0.22 6.08 -6.74
C GLY A 51 -0.64 4.81 -6.86
N LEU A 52 -1.95 4.96 -6.65
CA LEU A 52 -2.90 3.84 -6.75
C LEU A 52 -3.08 3.33 -8.18
N ASP A 53 -2.85 4.20 -9.16
CA ASP A 53 -2.99 3.91 -10.59
C ASP A 53 -1.65 3.53 -11.22
N ALA A 54 -0.58 3.43 -10.42
CA ALA A 54 0.70 2.89 -10.87
C ALA A 54 0.53 1.47 -11.43
N GLU A 55 0.96 1.29 -12.68
CA GLU A 55 1.11 -0.01 -13.33
C GLU A 55 2.44 -0.63 -12.91
N LEU A 56 2.40 -1.90 -12.51
CA LEU A 56 3.58 -2.63 -12.07
C LEU A 56 4.03 -3.56 -13.20
N GLU A 57 5.32 -3.59 -13.44
CA GLU A 57 5.96 -4.47 -14.40
C GLU A 57 6.63 -5.67 -13.71
N GLU A 58 6.97 -6.67 -14.51
CA GLU A 58 7.74 -7.80 -14.00
C GLU A 58 9.11 -7.30 -13.49
N LYS A 59 9.51 -7.78 -12.30
CA LYS A 59 10.75 -7.40 -11.58
C LYS A 59 10.70 -6.06 -10.85
N ASP A 60 9.56 -5.35 -10.86
CA ASP A 60 9.39 -4.19 -9.98
C ASP A 60 9.51 -4.61 -8.51
N VAL A 61 10.20 -3.78 -7.74
CA VAL A 61 10.35 -3.93 -6.30
C VAL A 61 9.44 -2.93 -5.61
N VAL A 62 8.46 -3.42 -4.87
CA VAL A 62 7.55 -2.60 -4.06
C VAL A 62 7.92 -2.72 -2.60
N VAL A 63 8.23 -1.59 -1.96
CA VAL A 63 8.61 -1.51 -0.55
C VAL A 63 7.53 -0.78 0.24
N PHE A 64 7.09 -1.37 1.34
CA PHE A 64 6.17 -0.75 2.31
C PHE A 64 6.95 -0.45 3.60
N ILE A 65 7.00 0.82 4.00
CA ILE A 65 7.68 1.26 5.22
C ILE A 65 6.65 1.82 6.18
N SER A 66 6.45 1.17 7.32
CA SER A 66 5.66 1.74 8.42
C SER A 66 6.51 2.77 9.16
N THR A 67 6.12 4.04 9.10
CA THR A 67 6.69 5.12 9.92
C THR A 67 5.89 5.36 11.20
N LEU A 68 4.74 4.68 11.35
CA LEU A 68 4.02 4.57 12.62
C LEU A 68 4.84 3.73 13.61
N HIS A 69 5.39 4.42 14.61
CA HIS A 69 5.96 3.79 15.79
C HIS A 69 4.80 3.42 16.72
N GLY A 70 4.73 2.15 17.15
CA GLY A 70 3.85 1.75 18.24
C GLY A 70 4.37 2.39 19.53
N GLY A 71 3.73 3.48 19.96
CA GLY A 71 3.82 3.94 21.34
C GLY A 71 3.14 2.94 22.27
#